data_AF-A0A6L5NWR5-F1
#
_entry.id   AF-A0A6L5NWR5-F1
#
_cell.length_a   1.000
_cell.length_b   1.000
_cell.length_c   1.000
_cell.angle_alpha   90.00
_cell.angle_beta   90.00
_cell.angle_gamma   90.00
#
_symmetry.space_group_name_H-M   'P 1'
#
loop_
_entity.id
_entity.type
_entity.pdbx_description
1 polymer ?
#
loop_
_entity_poly.entity_id
_entity_poly.type
_entity_poly.pdbx_seq_one_letter_code
_entity_poly.pdbx_strand_id
1 'polypeptide(L)'
;MLTDIELRQALQQTLDGLASQPQALDDIWSKQSHIWQELGWQKSQLSLWLNCQSAVEREENTGLFSLRTQDRATADNSSQNLGDILLDLVVELKRPLPVKLALNKLPSHIVATEGMLKSAVQEHPKLTMMGPLIKLA
;
A
#
# COMPACT_ATOMS: atom_id res chain seq x y z
N MET A 1 -2.02 3.81 -34.85
CA MET A 1 -3.26 3.16 -34.38
C MET A 1 -2.88 1.98 -33.51
N LEU A 2 -2.68 2.26 -32.23
CA LEU A 2 -2.67 1.22 -31.19
C LEU A 2 -4.05 0.56 -31.10
N THR A 3 -4.07 -0.74 -30.88
CA THR A 3 -5.29 -1.48 -30.53
C THR A 3 -5.72 -1.12 -29.10
N ASP A 4 -7.02 -1.28 -28.78
CA ASP A 4 -7.56 -0.99 -27.44
C ASP A 4 -6.80 -1.73 -26.32
N ILE A 5 -6.27 -2.92 -26.63
CA ILE A 5 -5.49 -3.76 -25.72
C ILE A 5 -4.12 -3.13 -25.43
N GLU A 6 -3.41 -2.70 -26.47
CA GLU A 6 -2.09 -2.06 -26.33
C GLU A 6 -2.19 -0.73 -25.57
N LEU A 7 -3.28 0.02 -25.79
CA LEU A 7 -3.55 1.24 -25.05
C LEU A 7 -3.73 0.98 -23.55
N ARG A 8 -4.52 -0.03 -23.19
CA ARG A 8 -4.72 -0.39 -21.77
C ARG A 8 -3.43 -0.84 -21.12
N GLN A 9 -2.62 -1.64 -21.83
CA GLN A 9 -1.32 -2.08 -21.35
C GLN A 9 -0.36 -0.91 -21.15
N ALA A 10 -0.33 0.04 -22.08
CA ALA A 10 0.46 1.25 -21.97
C ALA A 10 0.09 2.07 -20.74
N LEU A 11 -1.21 2.29 -20.51
CA LEU A 11 -1.72 3.00 -19.32
C LEU A 11 -1.37 2.26 -18.02
N GLN A 12 -1.47 0.93 -18.00
CA GLN A 12 -1.05 0.12 -16.86
C GLN A 12 0.46 0.25 -16.59
N GLN A 13 1.29 0.22 -17.64
CA GLN A 13 2.73 0.44 -17.49
C GLN A 13 3.06 1.83 -16.95
N THR A 14 2.27 2.85 -17.27
CA THR A 14 2.41 4.18 -16.65
C THR A 14 2.22 4.10 -15.14
N LEU A 15 1.19 3.38 -14.68
CA LEU A 15 0.89 3.22 -13.25
C LEU A 15 1.93 2.35 -12.54
N ASP A 16 2.39 1.26 -13.16
CA ASP A 16 3.47 0.43 -12.61
C ASP A 16 4.80 1.22 -12.51
N GLY A 17 5.04 2.13 -13.44
CA GLY A 17 6.16 3.07 -13.38
C GLY A 17 6.10 4.02 -12.17
N LEU A 18 4.90 4.40 -11.75
CA LEU A 18 4.65 5.20 -10.54
C LEU A 18 4.75 4.37 -9.25
N ALA A 19 4.56 3.05 -9.34
CA ALA A 19 4.76 2.14 -8.21
C ALA A 19 6.23 2.07 -7.78
N SER A 20 7.15 2.17 -8.75
CA SER A 20 8.58 2.00 -8.51
C SER A 20 9.23 3.24 -7.91
N GLN A 21 8.79 4.44 -8.32
CA GLN A 21 9.30 5.70 -7.81
C GLN A 21 8.28 6.84 -8.05
N PRO A 22 8.21 7.85 -7.15
CA PRO A 22 7.46 9.08 -7.41
C PRO A 22 8.02 9.78 -8.65
N GLN A 23 7.13 10.30 -9.52
CA GLN A 23 7.52 10.94 -10.78
C GLN A 23 6.77 12.25 -10.99
N ALA A 24 7.45 13.23 -11.59
CA ALA A 24 6.82 14.46 -12.00
C ALA A 24 5.93 14.21 -13.24
N LEU A 25 4.89 15.03 -13.40
CA LEU A 25 4.01 14.96 -14.57
C LEU A 25 4.78 15.02 -15.89
N ASP A 26 5.82 15.86 -15.94
CA ASP A 26 6.67 16.03 -17.12
C ASP A 26 7.48 14.78 -17.47
N ASP A 27 7.93 14.03 -16.46
CA ASP A 27 8.66 12.79 -16.66
C ASP A 27 7.75 11.69 -17.19
N ILE A 28 6.55 11.57 -16.61
CA ILE A 28 5.52 10.62 -17.05
C ILE A 28 5.12 10.93 -18.49
N TRP A 29 4.93 12.21 -18.80
CA TRP A 29 4.62 12.67 -20.15
C TRP A 29 5.73 12.31 -21.15
N SER A 30 6.99 12.54 -20.77
CA SER A 30 8.13 12.34 -21.68
C SER A 30 8.44 10.87 -21.94
N LYS A 31 8.26 9.99 -20.94
CA LYS A 31 8.51 8.54 -21.06
C LYS A 31 7.60 7.86 -22.07
N GLN A 32 6.35 8.30 -22.19
CA GLN A 32 5.31 7.64 -22.99
C GLN A 32 4.60 8.63 -23.93
N SER A 33 5.34 9.60 -24.45
CA SER A 33 4.82 10.68 -25.31
C SER A 33 4.02 10.19 -26.52
N HIS A 34 4.43 9.08 -27.12
CA HIS A 34 3.75 8.48 -28.27
C HIS A 34 2.32 8.00 -27.94
N ILE A 35 2.08 7.47 -26.73
CA ILE A 35 0.74 7.03 -26.30
C ILE A 35 -0.17 8.24 -26.10
N TRP A 36 0.35 9.29 -25.47
CA TRP A 36 -0.42 10.52 -25.24
C TRP A 36 -0.81 11.22 -26.54
N GLN A 37 0.07 11.18 -27.54
CA GLN A 37 -0.21 11.71 -28.88
C GLN A 37 -1.27 10.89 -29.62
N GLU A 38 -1.22 9.56 -29.57
CA GLU A 38 -2.24 8.69 -30.18
C GLU A 38 -3.62 8.86 -29.52
N LEU A 39 -3.65 9.16 -28.21
CA LEU A 39 -4.86 9.51 -27.48
C LEU A 39 -5.38 10.92 -27.76
N GLY A 40 -4.60 11.77 -28.43
CA GLY A 40 -4.88 13.20 -28.58
C GLY A 40 -4.91 13.95 -27.25
N TRP A 41 -4.26 13.40 -26.22
CA TRP A 41 -4.25 13.98 -24.88
C TRP A 41 -3.30 15.17 -24.78
N GLN A 42 -3.56 16.02 -23.79
CA GLN A 42 -2.65 17.08 -23.37
C GLN A 42 -2.16 16.80 -21.94
N LYS A 43 -1.09 17.47 -21.49
CA LYS A 43 -0.55 17.31 -20.12
C LYS A 43 -1.60 17.52 -19.03
N SER A 44 -2.52 18.46 -19.25
CA SER A 44 -3.67 18.71 -18.35
C SER A 44 -4.60 17.50 -18.24
N GLN A 45 -4.86 16.80 -19.35
CA GLN A 45 -5.69 15.61 -19.38
C GLN A 45 -4.99 14.42 -18.72
N LEU A 46 -3.68 14.26 -18.93
CA LEU A 46 -2.88 13.26 -18.21
C LEU A 46 -2.95 13.51 -16.70
N SER A 47 -2.76 14.76 -16.27
CA SER A 47 -2.87 15.15 -14.86
C SER A 47 -4.26 14.81 -14.30
N LEU A 48 -5.33 15.21 -14.98
CA LEU A 48 -6.69 14.89 -14.56
C LEU A 48 -6.92 13.38 -14.46
N TRP A 49 -6.48 12.61 -15.47
CA TRP A 49 -6.60 11.16 -15.46
C TRP A 49 -5.87 10.52 -14.27
N LEU A 50 -4.65 10.98 -13.96
CA LEU A 50 -3.89 10.53 -12.80
C LEU A 50 -4.62 10.85 -11.48
N ASN A 51 -5.17 12.06 -11.34
CA ASN A 51 -5.94 12.44 -10.16
C ASN A 51 -7.25 11.65 -10.00
N CYS A 52 -7.81 11.13 -11.11
CA CYS A 52 -8.99 10.25 -11.06
C CYS A 52 -8.65 8.82 -10.63
N GLN A 53 -7.38 8.41 -10.59
CA GLN A 53 -7.01 7.07 -10.15
C GLN A 53 -7.07 6.98 -8.63
N SER A 54 -7.88 6.05 -8.10
CA SER A 54 -8.00 5.82 -6.66
C SER A 54 -6.70 5.38 -5.97
N ALA A 55 -5.76 4.88 -6.76
CA ALA A 55 -4.47 4.37 -6.32
C ALA A 55 -3.32 5.36 -6.55
N VAL A 56 -3.55 6.56 -7.08
CA VAL A 56 -2.51 7.58 -7.31
C VAL A 56 -2.72 8.72 -6.33
N GLU A 57 -1.64 9.18 -5.72
CA GLU A 57 -1.62 10.37 -4.89
C GLU A 57 -0.64 11.38 -5.47
N ARG A 58 -0.99 12.65 -5.30
CA ARG A 58 -0.15 13.78 -5.68
C ARG A 58 0.36 14.43 -4.41
N GLU A 59 1.67 14.41 -4.21
CA GLU A 59 2.31 15.04 -3.06
C GLU A 59 2.20 16.57 -3.19
N GLU A 60 1.60 17.24 -2.21
CA GLU A 60 1.35 18.70 -2.28
C GLU A 60 2.63 19.54 -2.26
N ASN A 61 3.67 19.06 -1.57
CA ASN A 61 4.93 19.81 -1.40
C ASN A 61 5.81 19.77 -2.65
N THR A 62 5.83 18.65 -3.37
CA THR A 62 6.73 18.41 -4.52
C THR A 62 5.98 18.41 -5.85
N GLY A 63 4.66 18.21 -5.83
CA GLY A 63 3.82 18.04 -7.01
C GLY A 63 4.02 16.71 -7.73
N LEU A 64 4.77 15.77 -7.14
CA LEU A 64 5.05 14.45 -7.69
C LEU A 64 3.84 13.54 -7.58
N PHE A 65 3.67 12.66 -8.56
CA PHE A 65 2.70 11.59 -8.53
C PHE A 65 3.39 10.30 -8.05
N SER A 66 2.79 9.64 -7.08
CA SER A 66 3.15 8.30 -6.65
C SER A 66 1.90 7.44 -6.62
N LEU A 67 2.06 6.12 -6.65
CA LEU A 67 0.94 5.31 -6.18
C LEU A 67 0.76 5.60 -4.69
N ARG A 68 -0.50 5.58 -4.23
CA ARG A 68 -0.84 5.31 -2.84
C ARG A 68 -0.25 3.94 -2.54
N THR A 69 1.03 3.92 -2.19
CA THR A 69 1.50 2.96 -1.21
C THR A 69 0.45 3.07 -0.12
N GLN A 70 -0.24 1.97 0.19
CA GLN A 70 -0.68 1.87 1.57
C GLN A 70 0.58 2.15 2.35
N ASP A 71 0.69 3.37 2.87
CA ASP A 71 1.44 3.64 4.05
C ASP A 71 0.99 2.53 5.00
N ARG A 72 1.76 1.44 5.04
CA ARG A 72 2.57 1.18 6.22
C ARG A 72 3.02 2.54 6.68
N ALA A 73 2.13 3.19 7.42
CA ALA A 73 2.48 4.32 8.20
C ALA A 73 3.74 3.83 8.90
N THR A 74 4.85 4.47 8.58
CA THR A 74 5.76 4.99 9.57
C THR A 74 4.93 5.70 10.64
N ALA A 75 4.11 4.93 11.37
CA ALA A 75 3.56 5.31 12.64
C ALA A 75 4.81 5.44 13.49
N ASP A 76 5.05 6.68 13.89
CA ASP A 76 5.97 7.10 14.92
C ASP A 76 6.59 5.94 15.69
N ASN A 77 7.89 5.84 15.49
CA ASN A 77 8.82 4.83 15.96
C ASN A 77 9.03 4.94 17.49
N SER A 78 7.96 5.03 18.28
CA SER A 78 8.03 5.20 19.73
C SER A 78 6.89 4.56 20.53
N SER A 79 5.84 4.02 19.89
CA SER A 79 4.79 3.32 20.64
C SER A 79 3.93 2.34 19.85
N GLN A 80 4.46 1.64 18.84
CA GLN A 80 3.72 0.52 18.24
C GLN A 80 3.56 -0.59 19.29
N ASN A 81 2.42 -0.57 19.98
CA ASN A 81 2.03 -1.60 20.92
C ASN A 81 1.92 -2.90 20.13
N LEU A 82 2.44 -3.99 20.69
CA LEU A 82 2.44 -5.29 20.03
C LEU A 82 1.03 -5.74 19.63
N GLY A 83 -0.02 -5.25 20.32
CA GLY A 83 -1.42 -5.45 19.95
C GLY A 83 -1.83 -4.79 18.63
N ASP A 84 -1.36 -3.57 18.34
CA ASP A 84 -1.69 -2.85 17.11
C ASP A 84 -1.06 -3.54 15.88
N ILE A 85 0.19 -4.00 16.02
CA ILE A 85 0.87 -4.78 14.97
C ILE A 85 0.14 -6.09 14.68
N LEU A 86 -0.36 -6.76 15.71
CA LEU A 86 -1.16 -7.98 15.55
C LEU A 86 -2.51 -7.69 14.90
N LEU A 87 -3.12 -6.54 15.19
CA LEU A 87 -4.36 -6.10 14.55
C LEU A 87 -4.16 -5.91 13.04
N ASP A 88 -3.13 -5.17 12.66
CA ASP A 88 -2.80 -4.93 11.25
C ASP A 88 -2.57 -6.24 10.50
N LEU A 89 -1.81 -7.18 11.09
CA LEU A 89 -1.56 -8.50 10.51
C LEU A 89 -2.84 -9.32 10.32
N VAL A 90 -3.78 -9.28 11.27
CA VAL A 90 -5.05 -10.03 11.18
C VAL A 90 -5.98 -9.39 10.15
N VAL A 91 -6.03 -8.05 10.09
CA VAL A 91 -6.82 -7.30 9.10
C VAL A 91 -6.30 -7.54 7.68
N GLU A 92 -4.98 -7.51 7.49
CA GLU A 92 -4.33 -7.76 6.20
C GLU A 92 -4.64 -9.17 5.69
N LEU A 93 -4.51 -10.18 6.55
CA LEU A 93 -4.68 -11.58 6.17
C LEU A 93 -6.15 -12.00 6.06
N LYS A 94 -7.10 -11.17 6.53
CA LYS A 94 -8.56 -11.43 6.58
C LYS A 94 -8.93 -12.82 7.12
N ARG A 95 -8.10 -13.39 8.00
CA ARG A 95 -8.27 -14.75 8.54
C ARG A 95 -7.70 -14.83 9.95
N PRO A 96 -8.19 -15.77 10.79
CA PRO A 96 -7.59 -16.04 12.08
C PRO A 96 -6.10 -16.42 11.95
N LEU A 97 -5.25 -15.77 12.74
CA LEU A 97 -3.80 -15.87 12.67
C LEU A 97 -3.28 -16.79 13.79
N PRO A 98 -2.60 -17.91 13.48
CA PRO A 98 -1.94 -18.72 14.51
C PRO A 98 -0.81 -17.96 15.20
N VAL A 99 -0.68 -18.09 16.53
CA VAL A 99 0.37 -17.40 17.32
C VAL A 99 1.78 -17.67 16.78
N LYS A 100 2.07 -18.90 16.36
CA LYS A 100 3.37 -19.28 15.76
C LYS A 100 3.61 -18.59 14.42
N LEU A 101 2.57 -18.37 13.64
CA LEU A 101 2.66 -17.69 12.35
C LEU A 101 2.82 -16.18 12.56
N ALA A 102 2.14 -15.62 13.57
CA ALA A 102 2.32 -14.24 13.99
C ALA A 102 3.79 -13.96 14.36
N LEU A 103 4.43 -14.82 15.17
CA LEU A 103 5.86 -14.69 15.50
C LEU A 103 6.77 -14.61 14.27
N ASN A 104 6.52 -15.43 13.25
CA ASN A 104 7.32 -15.44 12.02
C ASN A 104 7.01 -14.25 11.08
N LYS A 105 5.89 -13.57 11.28
CA LYS A 105 5.43 -12.42 10.47
C LYS A 105 5.66 -11.09 11.15
N LEU A 106 6.19 -11.07 12.37
CA LEU A 106 6.58 -9.85 13.04
C LEU A 106 7.73 -9.15 12.27
N PRO A 107 7.78 -7.82 12.32
CA PRO A 107 8.92 -7.06 11.82
C PRO A 107 10.23 -7.52 12.46
N SER A 108 11.32 -7.53 11.69
CA SER A 108 12.63 -8.03 12.13
C SER A 108 13.24 -7.28 13.33
N HIS A 109 12.75 -6.08 13.64
CA HIS A 109 13.17 -5.30 14.80
C HIS A 109 12.39 -5.64 16.09
N ILE A 110 11.37 -6.50 16.01
CA ILE A 110 10.52 -6.87 17.15
C ILE A 110 10.82 -8.31 17.56
N VAL A 111 11.41 -8.47 18.75
CA VAL A 111 11.61 -9.77 19.38
C VAL A 111 10.51 -9.98 20.41
N ALA A 112 9.62 -10.93 20.16
CA ALA A 112 8.52 -11.25 21.06
C ALA A 112 8.41 -12.75 21.30
N THR A 113 7.86 -13.13 22.45
CA THR A 113 7.58 -14.53 22.80
C THR A 113 6.09 -14.83 22.63
N GLU A 114 5.73 -16.11 22.53
CA GLU A 114 4.30 -16.50 22.48
C GLU A 114 3.50 -15.92 23.66
N GLY A 115 4.11 -15.79 24.84
CA GLY A 115 3.48 -15.16 26.01
C GLY A 115 3.18 -13.69 25.79
N MET A 116 4.13 -12.94 25.23
CA MET A 116 3.97 -11.51 24.92
C MET A 116 2.86 -11.26 23.89
N LEU A 117 2.75 -12.11 22.86
CA LEU A 117 1.65 -12.02 21.88
C LEU A 117 0.30 -12.26 22.53
N LYS A 118 0.19 -13.28 23.40
CA LYS A 118 -1.06 -13.59 24.10
C LYS A 118 -1.48 -12.44 25.03
N SER A 119 -0.55 -11.87 25.78
CA SER A 119 -0.83 -10.71 26.65
C SER A 119 -1.27 -9.51 25.83
N ALA A 120 -0.59 -9.19 24.73
CA ALA A 120 -0.96 -8.07 23.87
C ALA A 120 -2.34 -8.25 23.22
N VAL A 121 -2.73 -9.48 22.86
CA VAL A 121 -4.08 -9.76 22.35
C VAL A 121 -5.14 -9.58 23.44
N GLN A 122 -4.85 -9.97 24.68
CA GLN A 122 -5.77 -9.81 25.81
C GLN A 122 -5.95 -8.35 26.24
N GLU A 123 -4.91 -7.54 26.10
CA GLU A 123 -4.93 -6.11 26.41
C GLU A 123 -5.53 -5.25 25.29
N HIS A 124 -5.71 -5.82 24.09
CA HIS A 124 -6.16 -5.08 22.91
C HIS A 124 -7.68 -5.22 22.66
N PRO A 125 -8.46 -4.11 22.62
CA PRO A 125 -9.93 -4.15 22.63
C PRO A 125 -10.57 -4.75 21.37
N LYS A 126 -9.84 -4.82 20.25
CA LYS A 126 -10.34 -5.34 18.96
C LYS A 126 -9.85 -6.75 18.63
N LEU A 127 -9.08 -7.38 19.51
CA LEU A 127 -8.53 -8.71 19.29
C LEU A 127 -9.05 -9.68 20.34
N THR A 128 -9.25 -10.93 19.95
CA THR A 128 -9.59 -12.00 20.88
C THR A 128 -8.86 -13.28 20.50
N MET A 129 -8.58 -14.09 21.52
CA MET A 129 -8.05 -15.42 21.34
C MET A 129 -9.18 -16.41 21.07
N MET A 130 -9.01 -17.26 20.05
CA MET A 130 -9.81 -18.45 19.81
C MET A 130 -8.88 -19.66 19.84
N GLY A 131 -8.59 -20.16 21.04
CA GLY A 131 -7.59 -21.22 21.24
C GLY A 131 -6.18 -20.73 20.88
N PRO A 132 -5.43 -21.40 19.98
CA PRO A 132 -4.10 -20.95 19.52
C PRO A 132 -4.16 -19.90 18.40
N LEU A 133 -5.35 -19.39 18.07
CA LEU A 133 -5.57 -18.43 16.99
C LEU A 133 -5.92 -17.05 17.54
N ILE A 134 -5.42 -16.02 16.87
CA ILE A 134 -5.73 -14.62 17.09
C ILE A 134 -6.76 -14.22 16.03
N LYS A 135 -7.89 -13.66 16.45
CA LYS A 135 -8.91 -13.15 15.53
C LYS A 135 -9.35 -11.75 15.96
N LEU A 136 -10.05 -11.07 15.06
CA LEU A 136 -10.81 -9.88 15.41
C LEU A 136 -11.91 -10.27 16.42
N ALA A 137 -12.10 -9.43 17.44
CA ALA A 137 -13.14 -9.59 18.45
C ALA A 137 -14.54 -9.55 17.84
#